data_AF-A0A9D6GFJ3-F1
#
_entry.id   AF-A0A9D6GFJ3-F1
#
_cell.length_a   1.000
_cell.length_b   1.000
_cell.length_c   1.000
_cell.angle_alpha   90.00
_cell.angle_beta   90.00
_cell.angle_gamma   90.00
#
_symmetry.space_group_name_H-M   'P 1'
#
loop_
_entity.id
_entity.type
_entity.pdbx_description
1 polymer ?
#
loop_
_entity_poly.entity_id
_entity_poly.type
_entity_poly.pdbx_seq_one_letter_code
_entity_poly.pdbx_strand_id
1 'polypeptide(L)'
;MAVTWMNRCDKKSWMVSVKQSSYTMQLIRSSREFVLALASSELVDELTYFGSHKGHDEGIDKLANTGIQTMPFDASSIRTPYLPQAYRNIACKVGGILPVSDEYAIVYGNIAEQCDNDVAEQLFYCGKDEQGNRQYVVQHQHSAQNMRIDDVLPTKTYLPLGSII
;
A
#
# COMPACT_ATOMS: atom_id res chain seq x y z
N MET A 1 5.19 -6.99 -2.92
CA MET A 1 6.15 -5.88 -2.61
C MET A 1 5.60 -5.10 -1.43
N ALA A 2 6.43 -4.39 -0.67
CA ALA A 2 5.94 -3.36 0.25
C ALA A 2 6.11 -1.98 -0.41
N VAL A 3 5.13 -1.10 -0.26
CA VAL A 3 5.15 0.26 -0.83
C VAL A 3 4.59 1.25 0.17
N THR A 4 5.20 2.42 0.25
CA THR A 4 4.79 3.51 1.16
C THR A 4 4.34 4.74 0.38
N TRP A 5 4.80 4.87 -0.87
CA TRP A 5 4.43 5.93 -1.79
C TRP A 5 3.16 5.54 -2.53
N MET A 6 2.04 5.62 -1.82
CA MET A 6 0.71 5.43 -2.35
C MET A 6 -0.20 6.52 -1.83
N ASN A 7 -1.16 6.95 -2.64
CA ASN A 7 -2.13 7.96 -2.25
C ASN A 7 -3.48 7.63 -2.85
N ARG A 8 -4.54 7.99 -2.13
CA ARG A 8 -5.88 8.06 -2.69
C ARG A 8 -5.97 9.32 -3.55
N CYS A 9 -6.32 9.17 -4.82
CA CYS A 9 -6.47 10.32 -5.73
C CYS A 9 -7.85 10.97 -5.58
N ASP A 10 -8.88 10.13 -5.47
CA ASP A 10 -10.27 10.54 -5.27
C ASP A 10 -11.10 9.41 -4.62
N LYS A 11 -12.43 9.51 -4.64
CA LYS A 11 -13.31 8.48 -4.07
C LYS A 11 -13.16 7.11 -4.75
N LYS A 12 -12.76 7.06 -6.02
CA LYS A 12 -12.79 5.88 -6.90
C LYS A 12 -11.42 5.47 -7.44
N SER A 13 -10.32 6.12 -7.02
CA SER A 13 -9.01 5.81 -7.56
C SER A 13 -7.85 6.02 -6.58
N TRP A 14 -6.78 5.28 -6.85
CA TRP A 14 -5.52 5.30 -6.11
C TRP A 14 -4.34 5.44 -7.07
N MET A 15 -3.24 5.95 -6.54
CA MET A 15 -1.94 5.94 -7.19
C MET A 15 -0.91 5.24 -6.31
N VAL A 16 0.04 4.57 -6.96
CA VAL A 16 1.18 3.94 -6.28
C VAL A 16 2.44 4.11 -7.12
N SER A 17 3.55 4.46 -6.47
CA SER A 17 4.87 4.50 -7.11
C SER A 17 5.48 3.10 -7.11
N VAL A 18 5.90 2.64 -8.28
CA VAL A 18 6.44 1.29 -8.47
C VAL A 18 7.71 1.36 -9.30
N LYS A 19 8.75 0.65 -8.86
CA LYS A 19 10.01 0.54 -9.60
C LYS A 19 9.77 -0.16 -10.94
N GLN A 20 10.18 0.46 -12.04
CA GLN A 20 9.94 0.01 -13.41
C GLN A 20 10.52 -1.37 -13.71
N SER A 21 11.68 -1.68 -13.14
CA SER A 21 12.35 -2.97 -13.31
C SER A 21 11.83 -4.06 -12.36
N SER A 22 10.92 -3.75 -11.44
CA SER A 22 10.42 -4.73 -10.49
C SER A 22 9.50 -5.77 -11.15
N TYR A 23 9.51 -6.99 -10.62
CA TYR A 23 8.55 -8.02 -11.03
C TYR A 23 7.10 -7.57 -10.83
N THR A 24 6.82 -6.78 -9.79
CA THR A 24 5.46 -6.24 -9.59
C THR A 24 5.03 -5.35 -10.75
N MET A 25 5.93 -4.54 -11.32
CA MET A 25 5.61 -3.76 -12.52
C MET A 25 5.33 -4.66 -13.74
N GLN A 26 6.06 -5.76 -13.89
CA GLN A 26 5.80 -6.73 -14.96
C GLN A 26 4.39 -7.34 -14.81
N LEU A 27 4.01 -7.75 -13.60
CA LEU A 27 2.68 -8.26 -13.28
C LEU A 27 1.59 -7.20 -13.54
N ILE A 28 1.78 -5.97 -13.06
CA ILE A 28 0.81 -4.87 -13.27
C ILE A 28 0.60 -4.60 -14.77
N ARG A 29 1.68 -4.63 -15.56
CA ARG A 29 1.60 -4.42 -17.02
C ARG A 29 0.84 -5.55 -17.72
N SER A 30 1.07 -6.81 -17.33
CA SER A 30 0.45 -7.97 -17.97
C SER A 30 -0.98 -8.23 -17.50
N SER A 31 -1.26 -8.13 -16.20
CA SER A 31 -2.57 -8.37 -15.61
C SER A 31 -3.53 -7.21 -15.82
N ARG A 32 -3.01 -5.98 -15.91
CA ARG A 32 -3.77 -4.72 -15.86
C ARG A 32 -4.55 -4.54 -14.56
N GLU A 33 -4.11 -5.19 -13.50
CA GLU A 33 -4.77 -5.25 -12.20
C GLU A 33 -3.74 -5.19 -11.06
N PHE A 34 -4.15 -4.65 -9.91
CA PHE A 34 -3.38 -4.75 -8.67
C PHE A 34 -4.28 -4.62 -7.44
N VAL A 35 -3.82 -5.11 -6.30
CA VAL A 35 -4.50 -4.95 -5.01
C VAL A 35 -3.59 -4.17 -4.08
N LEU A 36 -4.11 -3.09 -3.49
CA LEU A 36 -3.48 -2.43 -2.35
C LEU A 36 -4.00 -3.08 -1.06
N ALA A 37 -3.16 -3.90 -0.44
CA ALA A 37 -3.39 -4.44 0.88
C ALA A 37 -2.87 -3.44 1.93
N LEU A 38 -3.77 -2.65 2.52
CA LEU A 38 -3.43 -1.74 3.60
C LEU A 38 -3.08 -2.59 4.82
N ALA A 39 -1.82 -2.53 5.25
CA ALA A 39 -1.31 -3.49 6.22
C ALA A 39 -1.86 -3.29 7.63
N SER A 40 -1.88 -4.36 8.41
CA SER A 40 -2.17 -4.42 9.84
C SER A 40 -0.91 -4.86 10.61
N SER A 41 -0.99 -4.90 11.95
CA SER A 41 0.07 -5.41 12.82
C SER A 41 0.41 -6.88 12.55
N GLU A 42 -0.54 -7.66 12.01
CA GLU A 42 -0.34 -9.06 11.64
C GLU A 42 0.62 -9.24 10.44
N LEU A 43 0.94 -8.16 9.72
CA LEU A 43 1.75 -8.20 8.50
C LEU A 43 3.15 -7.59 8.67
N VAL A 44 3.61 -7.29 9.89
CA VAL A 44 4.90 -6.58 10.12
C VAL A 44 6.08 -7.36 9.55
N ASP A 45 6.11 -8.67 9.77
CA ASP A 45 7.20 -9.53 9.31
C ASP A 45 7.19 -9.64 7.78
N GLU A 46 6.02 -9.81 7.18
CA GLU A 46 5.82 -9.85 5.74
C GLU A 46 6.16 -8.51 5.07
N LEU A 47 5.79 -7.38 5.67
CA LEU A 47 6.17 -6.06 5.16
C LEU A 47 7.70 -5.91 5.10
N THR A 48 8.38 -6.38 6.15
CA THR A 48 9.83 -6.37 6.23
C THR A 48 10.43 -7.26 5.15
N TYR A 49 9.93 -8.49 5.01
CA TYR A 49 10.40 -9.45 4.01
C TYR A 49 10.12 -8.97 2.57
N PHE A 50 8.88 -8.57 2.29
CA PHE A 50 8.42 -8.14 0.95
C PHE A 50 9.07 -6.86 0.47
N GLY A 51 9.46 -5.98 1.38
CA GLY A 51 10.18 -4.74 1.10
C GLY A 51 11.70 -4.89 0.97
N SER A 52 12.27 -6.02 1.39
CA SER A 52 13.74 -6.20 1.44
C SER A 52 14.27 -7.22 0.43
N HIS A 53 13.41 -8.09 -0.11
CA HIS A 53 13.78 -9.09 -1.13
C HIS A 53 13.26 -8.72 -2.52
N LYS A 54 13.85 -9.24 -3.59
CA LYS A 54 13.27 -9.20 -4.95
C LYS A 54 12.53 -10.52 -5.22
N GLY A 55 11.43 -10.48 -5.96
CA GLY A 55 10.65 -11.70 -6.24
C GLY A 55 11.32 -12.55 -7.32
N HIS A 56 11.30 -12.05 -8.56
CA HIS A 56 11.60 -12.88 -9.72
C HIS A 56 13.10 -13.12 -9.98
N ASP A 57 13.95 -12.10 -9.81
CA ASP A 57 15.38 -12.20 -10.13
C ASP A 57 16.11 -13.27 -9.29
N GLU A 58 15.53 -13.68 -8.15
CA GLU A 58 16.08 -14.67 -7.23
C GLU A 58 15.29 -15.99 -7.23
N GLY A 59 14.26 -16.12 -8.08
CA GLY A 59 13.37 -17.30 -8.09
C GLY A 59 12.55 -17.45 -6.79
N ILE A 60 12.36 -16.36 -6.05
CA ILE A 60 11.74 -16.35 -4.73
C ILE A 60 10.23 -16.18 -4.86
N ASP A 61 9.49 -17.21 -4.50
CA ASP A 61 8.09 -17.08 -4.16
C ASP A 61 7.95 -16.52 -2.74
N LYS A 62 7.72 -15.22 -2.66
CA LYS A 62 7.58 -14.53 -1.38
C LYS A 62 6.37 -14.99 -0.58
N LEU A 63 5.28 -15.38 -1.25
CA LEU A 63 4.07 -15.83 -0.57
C LEU A 63 4.33 -17.20 0.05
N ALA A 64 4.95 -18.11 -0.70
CA ALA A 64 5.34 -19.42 -0.18
C ALA A 64 6.35 -19.30 0.98
N ASN A 65 7.32 -18.37 0.88
CA ASN A 65 8.36 -18.20 1.90
C ASN A 65 7.86 -17.59 3.21
N THR A 66 6.83 -16.74 3.18
CA THR A 66 6.22 -16.22 4.41
C THR A 66 5.05 -17.07 4.90
N GLY A 67 4.56 -18.00 4.08
CA GLY A 67 3.35 -18.78 4.40
C GLY A 67 2.06 -17.97 4.40
N ILE A 68 2.11 -16.71 3.94
CA ILE A 68 0.95 -15.83 3.93
C ILE A 68 -0.10 -16.42 2.98
N GLN A 69 -1.34 -16.44 3.46
CA GLN A 69 -2.47 -16.90 2.67
C GLN A 69 -3.02 -15.75 1.82
N THR A 70 -3.52 -16.09 0.64
CA THR A 70 -4.23 -15.15 -0.24
C THR A 70 -5.61 -15.69 -0.55
N MET A 71 -6.60 -14.82 -0.70
CA MET A 71 -7.97 -15.19 -1.01
C MET A 71 -8.42 -14.53 -2.32
N PRO A 72 -9.22 -15.21 -3.16
CA PRO A 72 -9.83 -14.58 -4.32
C PRO A 72 -10.92 -13.62 -3.88
N PHE A 73 -11.24 -12.63 -4.72
CA PHE A 73 -12.46 -11.87 -4.56
C PHE A 73 -13.64 -12.68 -5.10
N ASP A 74 -14.73 -12.78 -4.33
CA ASP A 74 -15.90 -13.61 -4.70
C ASP A 74 -16.71 -13.02 -5.86
N ALA A 75 -16.76 -11.69 -5.97
CA ALA A 75 -17.69 -10.99 -6.85
C ALA A 75 -17.03 -10.05 -7.89
N SER A 76 -15.69 -9.90 -7.90
CA SER A 76 -15.05 -9.02 -8.89
C SER A 76 -14.51 -9.72 -10.12
N SER A 77 -14.49 -8.93 -11.19
CA SER A 77 -13.67 -9.18 -12.38
C SER A 77 -12.15 -9.08 -12.15
N ILE A 78 -11.67 -9.04 -10.90
CA ILE A 78 -10.24 -8.95 -10.56
C ILE A 78 -9.72 -10.34 -10.21
N ARG A 79 -8.61 -10.73 -10.83
CA ARG A 79 -7.95 -12.02 -10.63
C ARG A 79 -6.84 -11.95 -9.59
N THR A 80 -6.33 -10.75 -9.33
CA THR A 80 -5.29 -10.54 -8.31
C THR A 80 -5.90 -10.80 -6.93
N PRO A 81 -5.37 -11.75 -6.15
CA PRO A 81 -5.95 -12.10 -4.85
C PRO A 81 -5.65 -11.03 -3.79
N TYR A 82 -6.38 -11.09 -2.68
CA TYR A 82 -6.23 -10.20 -1.54
C TYR A 82 -5.59 -10.88 -0.34
N LEU A 83 -5.15 -10.08 0.64
CA LEU A 83 -4.56 -10.57 1.90
C LEU A 83 -5.59 -10.48 3.04
N PRO A 84 -6.08 -11.58 3.59
CA PRO A 84 -7.09 -11.56 4.66
C PRO A 84 -6.59 -10.97 5.98
N GLN A 85 -5.27 -10.99 6.22
CA GLN A 85 -4.65 -10.37 7.39
C GLN A 85 -4.49 -8.85 7.24
N ALA A 86 -4.64 -8.29 6.03
CA ALA A 86 -4.56 -6.85 5.83
C ALA A 86 -5.74 -6.15 6.50
N TYR A 87 -5.58 -4.90 6.92
CA TYR A 87 -6.66 -4.07 7.43
C TYR A 87 -7.80 -3.91 6.41
N ARG A 88 -7.42 -3.62 5.17
CA ARG A 88 -8.34 -3.42 4.04
C ARG A 88 -7.63 -3.80 2.75
N ASN A 89 -8.36 -4.37 1.81
CA ASN A 89 -7.87 -4.60 0.46
C ASN A 89 -8.65 -3.76 -0.55
N ILE A 90 -7.92 -3.14 -1.47
CA ILE A 90 -8.46 -2.26 -2.51
C ILE A 90 -8.01 -2.80 -3.85
N ALA A 91 -8.92 -3.46 -4.55
CA ALA A 91 -8.68 -4.02 -5.87
C ALA A 91 -8.85 -2.95 -6.94
N CYS A 92 -7.86 -2.82 -7.81
CA CYS A 92 -7.77 -1.77 -8.82
C CYS A 92 -7.56 -2.36 -10.22
N LYS A 93 -8.26 -1.80 -11.21
CA LYS A 93 -7.89 -1.92 -12.63
C LYS A 93 -6.97 -0.78 -12.99
N VAL A 94 -5.88 -1.07 -13.70
CA VAL A 94 -4.90 -0.05 -14.12
C VAL A 94 -5.57 0.91 -15.10
N GLY A 95 -5.73 2.16 -14.69
CA GLY A 95 -6.22 3.25 -15.54
C GLY A 95 -5.09 3.95 -16.30
N GLY A 96 -3.86 3.94 -15.77
CA GLY A 96 -2.70 4.54 -16.42
C GLY A 96 -1.38 4.17 -15.74
N ILE A 97 -0.28 4.29 -16.50
CA ILE A 97 1.08 4.16 -15.98
C ILE A 97 1.86 5.36 -16.50
N LEU A 98 2.35 6.21 -15.61
CA LEU A 98 3.14 7.39 -15.91
C LEU A 98 4.59 7.16 -15.47
N PRO A 99 5.54 6.93 -16.40
CA PRO A 99 6.96 6.94 -16.07
C PRO A 99 7.34 8.32 -15.51
N VAL A 100 7.94 8.36 -14.33
CA VAL A 100 8.41 9.62 -13.69
C VAL A 100 9.93 9.73 -13.72
N SER A 101 10.63 8.61 -13.83
CA SER A 101 12.07 8.51 -14.10
C SER A 101 12.36 7.17 -14.77
N ASP A 102 13.61 6.92 -15.16
CA ASP A 102 14.04 5.60 -15.65
C ASP A 102 13.80 4.49 -14.61
N GLU A 103 13.81 4.85 -13.33
CA GLU A 103 13.65 3.89 -12.24
C GLU A 103 12.20 3.69 -11.79
N TYR A 104 11.36 4.72 -11.78
CA TYR A 104 10.02 4.68 -11.17
C TYR A 104 8.93 5.12 -12.14
N ALA A 105 7.75 4.51 -11.97
CA ALA A 105 6.51 4.97 -12.59
C ALA A 105 5.41 5.06 -11.54
N ILE A 106 4.51 6.02 -11.73
CA ILE A 106 3.26 6.11 -11.00
C ILE A 106 2.24 5.25 -11.74
N VAL A 107 1.67 4.27 -11.03
CA VAL A 107 0.56 3.45 -11.51
C VAL A 107 -0.73 4.03 -10.93
N TYR A 108 -1.63 4.45 -11.82
CA TYR A 108 -2.97 4.90 -11.48
C TYR A 108 -3.96 3.75 -11.62
N GLY A 109 -4.77 3.51 -10.59
CA GLY A 109 -5.75 2.44 -10.53
C GLY A 109 -7.15 2.94 -10.21
N ASN A 110 -8.13 2.52 -11.01
CA ASN A 110 -9.55 2.67 -10.71
C ASN A 110 -10.00 1.54 -9.80
N ILE A 111 -10.65 1.87 -8.69
CA ILE A 111 -11.17 0.90 -7.73
C ILE A 111 -12.27 0.07 -8.41
N ALA A 112 -12.05 -1.24 -8.45
CA ALA A 112 -13.01 -2.23 -8.91
C ALA A 112 -13.76 -2.86 -7.74
N GLU A 113 -13.08 -3.09 -6.61
CA GLU A 113 -13.65 -3.66 -5.40
C GLU A 113 -12.86 -3.19 -4.16
N GLN A 114 -13.52 -3.16 -3.01
CA GLN A 114 -12.90 -2.94 -1.71
C GLN A 114 -13.51 -3.90 -0.69
N CYS A 115 -12.68 -4.53 0.13
CA CYS A 115 -13.12 -5.28 1.29
C CYS A 115 -12.37 -4.79 2.54
N ASP A 116 -13.15 -4.53 3.58
CA ASP A 116 -12.66 -4.42 4.94
C ASP A 116 -12.56 -5.83 5.52
N ASN A 117 -11.41 -6.14 6.12
CA ASN A 117 -11.27 -7.38 6.87
C ASN A 117 -11.63 -7.12 8.34
N ASP A 118 -11.86 -8.19 9.11
CA ASP A 118 -12.12 -8.12 10.55
C ASP A 118 -10.80 -7.91 11.32
N VAL A 119 -10.12 -6.80 11.00
CA VAL A 119 -8.86 -6.40 11.59
C VAL A 119 -9.00 -4.96 12.07
N ALA A 120 -8.78 -4.75 13.36
CA ALA A 120 -9.14 -3.50 14.04
C ALA A 120 -8.19 -2.33 13.73
N GLU A 121 -7.07 -2.56 13.05
CA GLU A 121 -6.01 -1.56 12.94
C GLU A 121 -5.25 -1.56 11.62
N GLN A 122 -4.89 -0.35 11.20
CA GLN A 122 -4.03 -0.08 10.07
C GLN A 122 -2.65 0.35 10.54
N LEU A 123 -1.61 -0.16 9.88
CA LEU A 123 -0.23 0.30 10.04
C LEU A 123 0.16 1.37 9.03
N PHE A 124 0.90 2.35 9.52
CA PHE A 124 1.58 3.36 8.74
C PHE A 124 3.08 3.29 8.98
N TYR A 125 3.86 3.17 7.90
CA TYR A 125 5.31 3.18 8.01
C TYR A 125 5.83 4.61 8.24
N CYS A 126 6.68 4.77 9.27
CA CYS A 126 7.18 6.07 9.71
C CYS A 126 8.69 6.25 9.52
N GLY A 127 9.36 5.29 8.88
CA GLY A 127 10.81 5.33 8.66
C GLY A 127 11.54 4.29 9.49
N LYS A 128 12.80 4.58 9.80
CA LYS A 128 13.65 3.72 10.63
C LYS A 128 14.12 4.49 11.86
N ASP A 129 14.36 3.78 12.95
CA ASP A 129 15.04 4.34 14.12
C ASP A 129 16.56 4.46 13.90
N GLU A 130 17.28 4.97 14.92
CA GLU A 130 18.74 5.12 14.90
C GLU A 130 19.49 3.79 14.72
N GLN A 131 18.86 2.67 15.08
CA GLN A 131 19.42 1.33 14.94
C GLN A 131 19.07 0.70 13.58
N GLY A 132 18.29 1.39 12.75
CA GLY A 132 17.88 0.93 11.43
C GLY A 132 16.63 0.04 11.42
N ASN A 133 15.96 -0.14 12.56
CA ASN A 133 14.73 -0.92 12.65
C ASN A 133 13.56 -0.13 12.06
N ARG A 134 12.67 -0.80 11.32
CA ARG A 134 11.48 -0.18 10.73
C ARG A 134 10.51 0.21 11.84
N GLN A 135 9.99 1.44 11.75
CA GLN A 135 9.04 1.99 12.71
C GLN A 135 7.68 2.17 12.06
N TYR A 136 6.63 1.85 12.81
CA TYR A 136 5.24 1.91 12.37
C TYR A 136 4.37 2.63 13.40
N VAL A 137 3.37 3.37 12.92
CA VAL A 137 2.28 3.91 13.73
C VAL A 137 1.04 3.07 13.47
N VAL A 138 0.36 2.69 14.55
CA VAL A 138 -0.90 1.95 14.53
C VAL A 138 -2.05 2.94 14.60
N GLN A 139 -3.02 2.80 13.70
CA GLN A 139 -4.30 3.50 13.78
C GLN A 139 -5.41 2.48 13.97
N HIS A 140 -6.09 2.54 15.12
CA HIS A 140 -7.28 1.71 15.36
C HIS A 140 -8.50 2.29 14.65
N GLN A 141 -9.42 1.42 14.24
CA GLN A 141 -10.76 1.80 13.83
C GLN A 141 -11.46 2.47 15.02
N HIS A 142 -11.55 3.80 14.98
CA HIS A 142 -12.60 4.48 15.70
C HIS A 142 -13.90 4.27 14.92
N SER A 143 -14.92 3.74 15.60
CA SER A 143 -16.31 3.79 15.14
C SER A 143 -16.59 5.20 14.62
N ALA A 144 -16.76 5.33 13.31
CA ALA A 144 -16.91 6.61 12.64
C ALA A 144 -18.23 7.29 13.03
N GLN A 145 -18.26 7.97 14.17
CA GLN A 145 -19.07 9.17 14.30
C GLN A 145 -18.23 10.32 13.73
N ASN A 146 -18.63 10.76 12.54
CA ASN A 146 -18.15 11.93 11.79
C ASN A 146 -17.30 12.93 12.60
N MET A 147 -15.97 12.78 12.60
CA MET A 147 -15.08 13.89 12.91
C MET A 147 -14.82 14.65 11.61
N ARG A 148 -15.12 15.95 11.59
CA ARG A 148 -14.67 16.82 10.52
C ARG A 148 -13.16 16.99 10.66
N ILE A 149 -12.47 17.22 9.55
CA ILE A 149 -11.02 17.52 9.55
C ILE A 149 -10.72 18.75 10.44
N ASP A 150 -11.69 19.66 10.56
CA ASP A 150 -11.63 20.84 11.45
C ASP A 150 -11.51 20.49 12.94
N ASP A 151 -11.90 19.27 13.34
CA ASP A 151 -11.91 18.83 14.74
C ASP A 151 -10.56 18.22 15.19
N VAL A 152 -9.63 17.96 14.25
CA VAL A 152 -8.40 17.18 14.53
C VAL A 152 -7.11 18.03 14.52
N LEU A 153 -7.11 19.20 13.89
CA LEU A 153 -5.95 20.08 13.87
C LEU A 153 -6.15 21.27 14.81
N PRO A 154 -5.43 21.37 15.96
CA PRO A 154 -5.21 22.69 16.51
C PRO A 154 -4.43 23.48 15.46
N THR A 155 -4.97 24.62 15.06
CA THR A 155 -4.31 25.64 14.23
C THR A 155 -2.91 25.93 14.78
N LYS A 156 -1.91 25.22 14.27
CA LYS A 156 -0.49 25.53 14.48
C LYS A 156 0.14 25.83 13.13
N THR A 157 0.16 27.14 12.87
CA THR A 157 1.16 27.92 12.16
C THR A 157 2.14 27.12 11.31
N TYR A 158 1.96 27.18 9.99
CA TYR A 158 3.02 26.86 9.03
C TYR A 158 4.20 27.80 9.29
N LEU A 159 5.37 27.24 9.63
CA LEU A 159 6.62 27.99 9.57
C LEU A 159 6.86 28.38 8.10
N PRO A 160 7.12 29.67 7.79
CA PRO A 160 7.36 30.09 6.42
C PRO A 160 8.60 29.40 5.86
N LEU A 161 8.47 28.86 4.65
CA LEU A 161 9.56 28.36 3.80
C LEU A 161 10.54 29.51 3.53
N GLY A 162 11.54 29.65 4.39
CA GLY A 162 12.54 30.70 4.30
C GLY A 162 13.56 30.61 5.42
N SER A 163 14.18 29.44 5.62
CA SER A 163 15.37 29.26 6.47
C SER A 163 16.00 27.87 6.25
N ILE A 164 16.30 27.53 5.00
CA ILE A 164 17.36 26.56 4.70
C ILE A 164 18.16 27.22 3.58
N ILE A 165 19.39 27.62 3.92
CA ILE A 165 20.39 28.20 3.03
C ILE A 165 20.83 27.13 2.03
#